data_AF-A0A9E1KQX7-F1
#
_entry.id   AF-A0A9E1KQX7-F1
#
_cell.length_a   1.000
_cell.length_b   1.000
_cell.length_c   1.000
_cell.angle_alpha   90.00
_cell.angle_beta   90.00
_cell.angle_gamma   90.00
#
_symmetry.space_group_name_H-M   'P 1'
#
loop_
_entity.id
_entity.type
_entity.pdbx_description
1 polymer ?
#
loop_
_entity_poly.entity_id
_entity_poly.type
_entity_poly.pdbx_seq_one_letter_code
_entity_poly.pdbx_strand_id
1 'polypeptide(L)'
;MKRAIIVLLGLLVIVGIGRALLKVPAVQDAALKRGTAVIAKRGTAPLAESESLRVYVCGSASPLGMGQAQACIAVVTPEHFYLIDSGAGSTDNIGRLGLPTERLQGLLLTHFHSDHIAEIYEVNLGS
;
A
#
# COMPACT_ATOMS: atom_id res chain seq x y z
N MET A 1 1.07 -7.90 -50.76
CA MET A 1 2.41 -8.17 -50.18
C MET A 1 3.18 -6.89 -49.86
N LYS A 2 3.48 -6.00 -50.82
CA LYS A 2 4.28 -4.76 -50.57
C LYS A 2 3.71 -3.85 -49.46
N ARG A 3 2.39 -3.63 -49.43
CA ARG A 3 1.75 -2.80 -48.38
C ARG A 3 1.86 -3.41 -46.97
N ALA A 4 1.74 -4.74 -46.86
CA ALA A 4 1.90 -5.44 -45.59
C ALA A 4 3.34 -5.36 -45.07
N ILE A 5 4.33 -5.46 -45.96
CA ILE A 5 5.75 -5.32 -45.62
C ILE A 5 6.07 -3.91 -45.11
N ILE A 6 5.51 -2.86 -45.75
CA ILE A 6 5.69 -1.47 -45.32
C ILE A 6 5.10 -1.23 -43.92
N VAL A 7 3.90 -1.75 -43.66
CA VAL A 7 3.26 -1.64 -42.33
C VAL A 7 4.10 -2.36 -41.27
N LEU A 8 4.61 -3.55 -41.58
CA LEU A 8 5.39 -4.35 -40.65
C LEU A 8 6.75 -3.72 -40.34
N LEU A 9 7.41 -3.13 -41.34
CA LEU A 9 8.63 -2.33 -41.16
C LEU A 9 8.37 -1.07 -40.33
N GLY A 10 7.26 -0.37 -40.59
CA GLY A 10 6.86 0.80 -39.80
C GLY A 10 6.65 0.46 -38.32
N LEU A 11 5.96 -0.65 -38.04
CA LEU A 11 5.78 -1.17 -36.67
C LEU A 11 7.12 -1.52 -36.01
N LEU A 12 8.03 -2.16 -36.74
CA LEU A 12 9.36 -2.50 -36.24
C LEU A 12 10.16 -1.25 -35.85
N VAL A 13 10.10 -0.20 -36.67
CA VAL A 13 10.78 1.07 -36.38
C VAL A 13 10.17 1.74 -35.15
N ILE A 14 8.84 1.78 -35.04
CA ILE A 14 8.16 2.35 -33.87
C ILE A 14 8.52 1.61 -32.59
N VAL A 15 8.52 0.28 -32.61
CA VAL A 15 8.91 -0.55 -31.45
C VAL A 15 10.39 -0.35 -31.12
N GLY A 16 11.26 -0.26 -32.13
CA GLY A 16 12.69 -0.01 -31.96
C GLY A 16 12.98 1.35 -31.31
N ILE A 17 12.35 2.42 -31.82
CA ILE A 17 12.44 3.77 -31.25
C ILE A 17 11.88 3.78 -29.83
N GLY A 18 10.71 3.17 -29.61
CA GLY A 18 10.11 3.05 -28.29
C GLY A 18 11.04 2.38 -27.28
N ARG A 19 11.68 1.26 -27.65
CA ARG A 19 12.68 0.59 -26.80
C ARG A 19 13.93 1.43 -26.55
N ALA A 20 14.40 2.16 -27.55
CA ALA A 20 15.55 3.05 -27.40
C ALA A 20 15.24 4.20 -26.43
N LEU A 21 14.05 4.82 -26.55
CA LEU A 21 13.59 5.86 -25.65
C LEU A 21 13.45 5.36 -24.20
N LEU A 22 13.00 4.12 -23.99
CA LEU A 22 12.94 3.52 -22.65
C LEU A 22 14.31 3.29 -22.00
N LYS A 23 15.42 3.41 -22.75
CA LYS A 23 16.78 3.37 -22.21
C LYS A 23 17.35 4.75 -21.89
N VAL A 24 16.64 5.82 -22.22
CA VAL A 24 17.07 7.20 -21.94
C VAL A 24 16.66 7.55 -20.50
N PRO A 25 17.60 7.89 -19.60
CA PRO A 25 17.29 8.20 -18.20
C PRO A 25 16.23 9.29 -18.04
N ALA A 26 16.31 10.36 -18.83
CA ALA A 26 15.33 11.45 -18.78
C ALA A 26 13.88 10.99 -19.09
N VAL A 27 13.71 9.99 -19.96
CA VAL A 27 12.39 9.42 -20.28
C VAL A 27 11.91 8.56 -19.12
N GLN A 28 12.80 7.76 -18.52
CA GLN A 28 12.49 6.95 -17.34
C GLN A 28 12.11 7.84 -16.15
N ASP A 29 12.89 8.88 -15.86
CA ASP A 29 12.64 9.82 -14.77
C ASP A 29 11.33 10.57 -14.95
N ALA A 30 11.05 11.04 -16.18
CA ALA A 30 9.79 11.71 -16.47
C ALA A 30 8.59 10.77 -16.34
N ALA A 31 8.72 9.51 -16.76
CA ALA A 31 7.68 8.50 -16.61
C ALA A 31 7.47 8.14 -15.13
N LEU A 32 8.56 7.93 -14.38
CA LEU A 32 8.52 7.62 -12.96
C LEU A 32 7.90 8.77 -12.17
N LYS A 33 8.34 10.02 -12.40
CA LYS A 33 7.81 11.21 -11.73
C LYS A 33 6.31 11.42 -11.98
N ARG A 34 5.85 11.17 -13.21
CA ARG A 34 4.41 11.22 -13.52
C ARG A 34 3.65 10.08 -12.87
N GLY A 35 4.20 8.86 -12.91
CA GLY A 35 3.62 7.68 -12.29
C GLY A 35 3.47 7.85 -10.78
N THR A 36 4.52 8.25 -10.08
CA THR A 36 4.51 8.48 -8.63
C THR A 36 3.60 9.63 -8.24
N ALA A 37 3.52 10.72 -9.03
CA ALA A 37 2.58 11.81 -8.77
C ALA A 37 1.11 11.36 -8.88
N VAL A 38 0.79 10.45 -9.81
CA VAL A 38 -0.55 9.86 -9.92
C VAL A 38 -0.83 8.90 -8.77
N ILE A 39 0.15 8.08 -8.38
CA ILE A 39 0.02 7.15 -7.24
C ILE A 39 -0.16 7.93 -5.94
N ALA A 40 0.64 8.96 -5.69
CA ALA A 40 0.53 9.82 -4.51
C ALA A 40 -0.85 10.51 -4.43
N LYS A 41 -1.39 10.96 -5.56
CA LYS A 41 -2.77 11.49 -5.63
C LYS A 41 -3.86 10.44 -5.45
N ARG A 42 -3.55 9.16 -5.70
CA ARG A 42 -4.43 8.00 -5.51
C ARG A 42 -4.22 7.29 -4.17
N GLY A 43 -3.28 7.76 -3.34
CA GLY A 43 -3.14 7.29 -1.97
C GLY A 43 -4.49 7.34 -1.27
N THR A 44 -4.69 6.45 -0.30
CA THR A 44 -5.95 6.42 0.45
C THR A 44 -6.21 7.79 1.03
N ALA A 45 -7.45 8.28 0.89
CA ALA A 45 -7.83 9.56 1.43
C ALA A 45 -7.48 9.56 2.93
N PRO A 46 -6.79 10.59 3.44
CA PRO A 46 -6.43 10.63 4.85
C PRO A 46 -7.68 10.45 5.68
N LEU A 47 -7.56 9.66 6.75
CA LEU A 47 -8.63 9.55 7.73
C LEU A 47 -9.02 10.96 8.21
N ALA A 48 -10.31 11.28 8.15
CA ALA A 48 -10.80 12.60 8.58
C ALA A 48 -10.31 12.91 9.99
N GLU A 49 -9.78 14.13 10.17
CA GLU A 49 -9.33 14.62 11.47
C GLU A 49 -10.49 14.64 12.47
N SER A 50 -10.20 14.32 13.73
CA SER A 50 -11.17 14.32 14.82
C SER A 50 -10.44 14.65 16.12
N GLU A 51 -11.07 15.48 16.96
CA GLU A 51 -10.62 15.79 18.33
C GLU A 51 -10.82 14.62 19.31
N SER A 52 -11.53 13.57 18.90
CA SER A 52 -11.86 12.42 19.75
C SER A 52 -10.88 11.26 19.60
N LEU A 53 -10.73 10.46 20.66
CA LEU A 53 -10.19 9.11 20.54
C LEU A 53 -11.15 8.25 19.71
N ARG A 54 -10.61 7.49 18.76
CA ARG A 54 -11.33 6.55 17.90
C ARG A 54 -10.66 5.19 17.98
N VAL A 55 -11.48 4.16 18.02
CA VAL A 55 -11.01 2.77 18.00
C VAL A 55 -11.54 2.10 16.75
N TYR A 56 -10.64 1.45 16.01
CA TYR A 56 -10.96 0.70 14.80
C TYR A 56 -10.65 -0.76 15.01
N VAL A 57 -11.55 -1.61 14.53
CA VAL A 57 -11.30 -3.04 14.41
C VAL A 57 -10.66 -3.27 13.04
N CYS A 58 -9.32 -3.29 13.01
CA CYS A 58 -8.55 -3.59 11.80
C CYS A 58 -8.47 -5.10 11.52
N GLY A 59 -8.86 -5.94 12.49
CA GLY A 59 -9.15 -7.34 12.27
C GLY A 59 -9.72 -8.01 13.52
N SER A 60 -10.54 -9.03 13.29
CA SER A 60 -11.35 -9.68 14.34
C SER A 60 -11.41 -11.20 14.21
N ALA A 61 -10.68 -11.78 13.26
CA ALA A 61 -10.60 -13.23 13.08
C ALA A 61 -9.60 -13.85 14.07
N SER A 62 -9.82 -15.14 14.33
CA SER A 62 -8.91 -16.03 15.06
C SER A 62 -7.89 -16.67 14.11
N PRO A 63 -7.01 -17.59 14.57
CA PRO A 63 -6.02 -18.23 13.69
C PRO A 63 -6.64 -18.98 12.52
N LEU A 64 -7.87 -19.48 12.68
CA LEU A 64 -8.60 -20.26 11.69
C LEU A 64 -9.70 -19.44 10.99
N GLY A 65 -9.73 -18.12 11.19
CA GLY A 65 -10.69 -17.25 10.51
C GLY A 65 -10.51 -17.29 9.00
N MET A 66 -11.62 -17.26 8.26
CA MET A 66 -11.60 -17.30 6.80
C MET A 66 -12.14 -16.00 6.22
N GLY A 67 -11.27 -15.24 5.57
CA GLY A 67 -11.62 -14.05 4.79
C GLY A 67 -11.57 -12.72 5.54
N GLN A 68 -11.66 -12.71 6.87
CA GLN A 68 -11.38 -11.51 7.67
C GLN A 68 -9.91 -11.43 8.08
N ALA A 69 -9.41 -10.22 8.27
CA ALA A 69 -8.12 -10.02 8.93
C ALA A 69 -8.15 -10.52 10.38
N GLN A 70 -7.04 -11.09 10.82
CA GLN A 70 -6.83 -11.60 12.17
C GLN A 70 -6.66 -10.45 13.18
N ALA A 71 -6.56 -10.78 14.47
CA ALA A 71 -6.62 -9.83 15.57
C ALA A 71 -5.80 -8.55 15.35
N CYS A 72 -6.49 -7.40 15.36
CA CYS A 72 -5.89 -6.08 15.29
C CYS A 72 -6.90 -5.03 15.77
N ILE A 73 -6.47 -4.21 16.72
CA ILE A 73 -7.20 -3.00 17.14
C ILE A 73 -6.29 -1.78 16.94
N ALA A 74 -6.83 -0.75 16.29
CA ALA A 74 -6.16 0.52 16.11
C ALA A 74 -6.81 1.59 17.00
N VAL A 75 -5.99 2.28 17.78
CA VAL A 75 -6.41 3.38 18.65
C VAL A 75 -5.80 4.68 18.14
N VAL A 76 -6.64 5.59 17.67
CA VAL A 76 -6.24 6.83 17.01
C VAL A 76 -6.79 8.03 17.79
N THR A 77 -5.92 8.98 18.12
CA THR A 77 -6.29 10.29 18.68
C THR A 77 -5.84 11.40 17.69
N PRO A 78 -6.07 12.69 17.99
CA PRO A 78 -5.54 13.77 17.16
C PRO A 78 -4.03 13.68 16.97
N GLU A 79 -3.29 13.24 18.00
CA GLU A 79 -1.82 13.27 18.04
C GLU A 79 -1.18 11.88 18.04
N HIS A 80 -1.91 10.86 18.51
CA HIS A 80 -1.36 9.54 18.79
C HIS A 80 -1.98 8.43 17.94
N PHE A 81 -1.17 7.44 17.59
CA PHE A 81 -1.64 6.21 16.98
C PHE A 81 -0.95 5.01 17.63
N TYR A 82 -1.74 4.06 18.11
CA TYR A 82 -1.29 2.80 18.67
C TYR A 82 -2.02 1.63 18.02
N LEU A 83 -1.32 0.50 17.91
CA LEU A 83 -1.89 -0.78 17.53
C LEU A 83 -1.85 -1.75 18.71
N ILE A 84 -2.88 -2.59 18.82
CA ILE A 84 -2.92 -3.75 19.68
C ILE A 84 -3.06 -4.96 18.76
N ASP A 85 -2.01 -5.78 18.75
CA ASP A 85 -1.77 -6.90 17.84
C ASP A 85 -1.65 -6.51 16.35
N SER A 86 -1.02 -7.39 15.58
CA SER A 86 -0.84 -7.27 14.13
C SER A 86 -0.96 -8.66 13.48
N GLY A 87 -2.20 -9.13 13.36
CA GLY A 87 -2.55 -10.38 12.70
C GLY A 87 -2.52 -10.30 11.17
N ALA A 88 -2.58 -11.46 10.50
CA ALA A 88 -2.58 -11.51 9.03
C ALA A 88 -3.78 -10.76 8.41
N GLY A 89 -3.52 -9.99 7.36
CA GLY A 89 -4.47 -9.12 6.66
C GLY A 89 -4.76 -7.79 7.35
N SER A 90 -4.22 -7.54 8.56
CA SER A 90 -4.56 -6.34 9.32
C SER A 90 -3.97 -5.06 8.71
N THR A 91 -2.77 -5.13 8.13
CA THR A 91 -2.08 -3.96 7.56
C THR A 91 -2.74 -3.48 6.27
N ASP A 92 -3.31 -4.39 5.48
CA ASP A 92 -4.15 -4.03 4.32
C ASP A 92 -5.39 -3.24 4.78
N ASN A 93 -6.04 -3.67 5.88
CA ASN A 93 -7.17 -2.93 6.45
C ASN A 93 -6.75 -1.56 6.99
N ILE A 94 -5.61 -1.45 7.68
CA ILE A 94 -5.04 -0.18 8.16
C ILE A 94 -4.87 0.79 6.99
N GLY A 95 -4.24 0.32 5.89
CA GLY A 95 -4.03 1.12 4.68
C GLY A 95 -5.33 1.57 4.03
N ARG A 96 -6.31 0.65 3.85
CA ARG A 96 -7.64 0.95 3.28
C ARG A 96 -8.46 1.93 4.11
N LEU A 97 -8.31 1.90 5.42
CA LEU A 97 -8.92 2.85 6.35
C LEU A 97 -8.23 4.23 6.33
N GLY A 98 -7.08 4.36 5.66
CA GLY A 98 -6.30 5.61 5.63
C GLY A 98 -5.77 6.00 7.00
N LEU A 99 -5.50 5.01 7.87
CA LEU A 99 -4.98 5.26 9.21
C LEU A 99 -3.57 5.88 9.12
N PRO A 100 -3.23 6.83 10.01
CA PRO A 100 -2.01 7.62 9.91
C PRO A 100 -0.78 6.85 10.44
N THR A 101 -0.30 5.86 9.68
CA THR A 101 0.83 5.00 10.08
C THR A 101 2.12 5.77 10.32
N GLU A 102 2.28 6.92 9.69
CA GLU A 102 3.41 7.84 9.90
C GLU A 102 3.47 8.43 11.33
N ARG A 103 2.40 8.27 12.11
CA ARG A 103 2.31 8.66 13.53
C ARG A 103 2.19 7.46 14.46
N LEU A 104 2.43 6.25 13.98
CA LEU A 104 2.39 5.05 14.82
C LEU A 104 3.49 5.14 15.89
N GLN A 105 3.10 5.17 17.16
CA GLN A 105 4.02 5.32 18.28
C GLN A 105 4.33 4.00 18.99
N GLY A 106 3.50 2.99 18.80
CA GLY A 106 3.71 1.71 19.43
C GLY A 106 2.76 0.62 18.94
N LEU A 107 3.27 -0.60 18.97
CA LEU A 107 2.53 -1.83 18.75
C LEU A 107 2.60 -2.65 20.05
N LEU A 108 1.45 -2.87 20.67
CA LEU A 108 1.32 -3.67 21.88
C LEU A 108 0.87 -5.07 21.46
N LEU A 109 1.59 -6.10 21.89
CA LEU A 109 1.22 -7.50 21.63
C LEU A 109 0.57 -8.08 22.87
N THR A 110 -0.62 -8.65 22.72
CA THR A 110 -1.32 -9.32 23.82
C THR A 110 -0.64 -10.63 24.21
N HIS A 111 -0.21 -11.39 23.20
CA HIS A 111 0.56 -12.63 23.31
C HIS A 111 1.18 -12.97 21.95
N PHE A 112 1.79 -14.15 21.81
CA PHE A 112 2.63 -14.52 20.66
C PHE A 112 2.05 -15.63 19.79
N HIS A 113 0.73 -15.78 19.70
CA HIS A 113 0.15 -16.61 18.65
C HIS A 113 0.24 -15.90 17.30
N SER A 114 0.36 -16.68 16.23
CA SER A 114 0.60 -16.16 14.89
C SER A 114 -0.47 -15.17 14.44
N ASP A 115 -1.71 -15.38 14.83
CA ASP A 115 -2.84 -14.50 14.50
C ASP A 115 -2.83 -13.14 15.20
N HIS A 116 -1.85 -12.90 16.08
CA HIS A 116 -1.59 -11.62 16.73
C HIS A 116 -0.28 -10.96 16.29
N ILE A 117 0.59 -11.69 15.58
CA ILE A 117 1.97 -11.23 15.26
C ILE A 117 2.38 -11.39 13.79
N ALA A 118 1.54 -12.03 12.96
CA ALA A 118 1.88 -12.41 11.59
C ALA A 118 2.23 -11.24 10.68
N GLU A 119 1.87 -10.00 11.01
CA GLU A 119 2.13 -8.81 10.18
C GLU A 119 2.94 -7.71 10.88
N ILE A 120 3.65 -8.02 11.97
CA ILE A 120 4.55 -7.05 12.61
C ILE A 120 5.53 -6.44 11.60
N TYR A 121 6.07 -7.25 10.69
CA TYR A 121 7.03 -6.78 9.68
C TYR A 121 6.40 -5.80 8.69
N GLU A 122 5.11 -5.98 8.34
CA GLU A 122 4.42 -5.14 7.36
C GLU A 122 4.06 -3.79 7.99
N VAL A 123 3.58 -3.81 9.24
CA VAL A 123 3.38 -2.60 10.03
C VAL A 123 4.68 -1.80 10.13
N ASN A 124 5.81 -2.44 10.42
CA ASN A 124 7.12 -1.77 10.51
C ASN A 124 7.61 -1.23 9.16
N LEU A 125 7.21 -1.82 8.05
CA LEU A 125 7.54 -1.31 6.71
C LEU A 125 6.71 -0.06 6.35
N GLY A 126 5.47 0.01 6.84
CA GLY A 126 4.52 1.07 6.55
C GLY A 126 4.47 2.22 7.57
N SER A 127 5.20 2.13 8.68
CA SER A 127 5.28 3.14 9.75
C SER A 127 6.47 4.07 9.63
#